data_AF-A0A537GNH3-F1
#
_entry.id   AF-A0A537GNH3-F1
#
_cell.length_a   1.000
_cell.length_b   1.000
_cell.length_c   1.000
_cell.angle_alpha   90.00
_cell.angle_beta   90.00
_cell.angle_gamma   90.00
#
_symmetry.space_group_name_H-M   'P 1'
#
loop_
_entity.id
_entity.type
_entity.pdbx_description
1 polymer ?
#
loop_
_entity_poly.entity_id
_entity_poly.type
_entity_poly.pdbx_seq_one_letter_code
_entity_poly.pdbx_strand_id
1 'polypeptide(L)'
;MKVVTMRVLRRVFSTLFLVIVFSTLPTVPLAHASPAPPVFDATVLSDSVLVTLNLQVSQNLTGLEPSFSLPSYNGTLTGANSTSLASLVQTAIDGKVPQATVKDLSLRLASTSLTGSAQFQWFNVSLQFRLTGVQTSQGGLEQVNMAWKSFNVPQNVTVGSVEVNNIGAVYLYSVANQIAQLERGAGTGGLVTYGNIVNFFRVSTADLASRTARINLFNFTQLLSPVDTWQQTYDFSSNAETWSFDLNQILGLMITITPKEPQATPSTNGVIYSIQAAVSAPARSWAQGDMINAVFNDNSENLMLGIIVSGLLVAATGFTIDRRLSKKSFRRKPRA
;
A
#
# COMPACT_ATOMS: atom_id res chain seq x y z
N MET A 1 48.19 -32.11 34.50
CA MET A 1 47.98 -30.76 33.90
C MET A 1 47.25 -30.74 32.55
N LYS A 2 47.41 -31.73 31.64
CA LYS A 2 46.73 -31.77 30.32
C LYS A 2 45.20 -32.00 30.33
N VAL A 3 44.62 -32.52 31.42
CA VAL A 3 43.18 -32.87 31.49
C VAL A 3 42.30 -31.64 31.76
N VAL A 4 42.87 -30.58 32.34
CA VAL A 4 42.12 -29.37 32.73
C VAL A 4 41.84 -28.47 31.53
N THR A 5 42.78 -28.33 30.60
CA THR A 5 42.61 -27.50 29.38
C THR A 5 41.56 -28.06 28.41
N MET A 6 41.39 -29.38 28.35
CA MET A 6 40.40 -30.00 27.45
C MET A 6 38.95 -29.82 27.93
N ARG A 7 38.72 -29.72 29.25
CA ARG A 7 37.39 -29.46 29.82
C ARG A 7 36.94 -28.01 29.63
N VAL A 8 37.88 -27.06 29.67
CA VAL A 8 37.60 -25.63 29.45
C VAL A 8 37.25 -25.37 27.98
N LEU A 9 38.01 -25.94 27.05
CA LEU A 9 37.74 -25.78 25.61
C LEU A 9 36.36 -26.34 25.20
N ARG A 10 35.95 -27.48 25.78
CA ARG A 10 34.66 -28.11 25.51
C ARG A 10 33.48 -27.29 26.06
N ARG A 11 33.67 -26.60 27.18
CA ARG A 11 32.65 -25.69 27.75
C ARG A 11 32.50 -24.42 26.92
N VAL A 12 33.60 -23.82 26.47
CA VAL A 12 33.57 -22.62 25.62
C VAL A 12 32.92 -22.90 24.26
N PHE A 13 33.22 -24.06 23.64
CA PHE A 13 32.59 -24.46 22.38
C PHE A 13 31.09 -24.72 22.54
N SER A 14 30.67 -25.35 23.63
CA SER A 14 29.26 -25.61 23.92
C SER A 14 28.48 -24.32 24.18
N THR A 15 29.06 -23.34 24.89
CA THR A 15 28.41 -22.04 25.11
C THR A 15 28.33 -21.22 23.84
N LEU A 16 29.37 -21.24 23.00
CA LEU A 16 29.36 -20.53 21.71
C LEU A 16 28.29 -21.12 20.76
N PHE A 17 28.16 -22.46 20.73
CA PHE A 17 27.15 -23.13 19.92
C PHE A 17 25.73 -22.85 20.42
N LEU A 18 25.52 -22.79 21.74
CA LEU A 18 24.20 -22.51 22.33
C LEU A 18 23.78 -21.04 22.12
N VAL A 19 24.74 -20.10 22.15
CA VAL A 19 24.49 -18.69 21.81
C VAL A 19 24.15 -18.53 20.33
N ILE A 20 24.85 -19.22 19.42
CA ILE A 20 24.55 -19.21 17.98
C ILE A 20 23.16 -19.81 17.72
N VAL A 21 22.83 -20.95 18.35
CA VAL A 21 21.52 -21.61 18.17
C VAL A 21 20.38 -20.74 18.72
N PHE A 22 20.56 -20.06 19.86
CA PHE A 22 19.54 -19.15 20.40
C PHE A 22 19.42 -17.84 19.61
N SER A 23 20.50 -17.33 19.00
CA SER A 23 20.42 -16.16 18.10
C SER A 23 19.83 -16.48 16.72
N THR A 24 19.67 -17.76 16.38
CA THR A 24 19.07 -18.21 15.11
C THR A 24 17.66 -18.78 15.27
N LEU A 25 17.06 -18.72 16.46
CA LEU A 25 15.66 -19.13 16.62
C LEU A 25 14.80 -18.14 15.82
N PRO A 26 14.17 -18.57 14.70
CA PRO A 26 13.30 -17.68 13.94
C PRO A 26 12.11 -17.33 14.84
N THR A 27 11.94 -16.04 15.13
CA THR A 27 10.69 -15.53 15.67
C THR A 27 9.62 -15.80 14.62
N VAL A 28 8.76 -16.79 14.84
CA VAL A 28 7.69 -17.16 13.92
C VAL A 28 6.66 -16.03 13.90
N PRO A 29 6.51 -15.26 12.82
CA PRO A 29 5.45 -14.26 12.75
C PRO A 29 4.14 -14.98 12.43
N LEU A 30 3.09 -14.50 13.06
CA LEU A 30 1.73 -14.94 12.80
C LEU A 30 1.39 -14.61 11.34
N ALA A 31 1.14 -15.63 10.53
CA ALA A 31 0.69 -15.47 9.16
C ALA A 31 -0.70 -14.82 9.18
N HIS A 32 -0.79 -13.57 8.70
CA HIS A 32 -2.06 -12.91 8.47
C HIS A 32 -2.59 -13.32 7.08
N ALA A 33 -3.92 -13.52 7.00
CA ALA A 33 -4.59 -13.83 5.75
C ALA A 33 -4.35 -12.70 4.73
N SER A 34 -4.17 -13.08 3.45
CA SER A 34 -3.95 -12.14 2.35
C SER A 34 -5.11 -11.12 2.29
N PRO A 35 -4.86 -9.83 2.54
CA PRO A 35 -5.88 -8.80 2.46
C PRO A 35 -6.31 -8.58 1.01
N ALA A 36 -7.50 -8.01 0.81
CA ALA A 36 -7.96 -7.58 -0.50
C ALA A 36 -6.92 -6.68 -1.20
N PRO A 37 -6.80 -6.71 -2.53
CA PRO A 37 -5.77 -5.94 -3.23
C PRO A 37 -5.94 -4.45 -2.95
N PRO A 38 -4.85 -3.75 -2.59
CA PRO A 38 -4.90 -2.34 -2.22
C PRO A 38 -5.28 -1.48 -3.43
N VAL A 39 -6.00 -0.39 -3.15
CA VAL A 39 -6.41 0.61 -4.15
C VAL A 39 -5.22 1.44 -4.60
N PHE A 40 -4.24 1.67 -3.73
CA PHE A 40 -2.95 2.29 -4.04
C PHE A 40 -1.86 1.28 -3.72
N ASP A 41 -1.09 0.85 -4.72
CA ASP A 41 0.00 -0.10 -4.57
C ASP A 41 1.29 0.49 -5.11
N ALA A 42 2.36 0.40 -4.32
CA ALA A 42 3.68 0.87 -4.72
C ALA A 42 4.74 -0.20 -4.45
N THR A 43 5.33 -0.73 -5.52
CA THR A 43 6.39 -1.73 -5.42
C THR A 43 7.75 -1.10 -5.66
N VAL A 44 8.61 -1.16 -4.65
CA VAL A 44 9.98 -0.67 -4.69
C VAL A 44 10.87 -1.67 -5.43
N LEU A 45 11.44 -1.24 -6.56
CA LEU A 45 12.37 -1.97 -7.43
C LEU A 45 13.77 -1.33 -7.33
N SER A 46 14.82 -1.96 -7.88
CA SER A 46 16.22 -1.53 -7.71
C SER A 46 16.61 -0.20 -8.36
N ASP A 47 15.74 0.39 -9.17
CA ASP A 47 16.00 1.67 -9.86
C ASP A 47 14.74 2.56 -9.96
N SER A 48 13.63 2.05 -9.45
CA SER A 48 12.32 2.62 -9.70
C SER A 48 11.29 2.16 -8.68
N VAL A 49 10.16 2.86 -8.66
CA VAL A 49 8.97 2.41 -7.96
C VAL A 49 7.85 2.21 -8.98
N LEU A 50 7.28 1.01 -9.02
CA LEU A 50 6.08 0.75 -9.80
C LEU A 50 4.87 1.16 -8.98
N VAL A 51 4.06 2.06 -9.50
CA VAL A 51 2.83 2.55 -8.85
C VAL A 51 1.64 2.05 -9.63
N THR A 52 0.71 1.40 -8.93
CA THR A 52 -0.56 0.92 -9.48
C THR A 52 -1.70 1.42 -8.61
N LEU A 53 -2.63 2.14 -9.20
CA LEU A 53 -3.83 2.65 -8.55
C LEU A 53 -5.04 1.98 -9.19
N ASN A 54 -5.96 1.45 -8.39
CA ASN A 54 -7.18 0.81 -8.83
C ASN A 54 -8.37 1.35 -8.02
N LEU A 55 -8.83 2.54 -8.38
CA LEU A 55 -9.97 3.19 -7.74
C LEU A 55 -11.26 2.54 -8.22
N GLN A 56 -12.07 2.07 -7.28
CA GLN A 56 -13.39 1.51 -7.53
C GLN A 56 -14.44 2.49 -7.00
N VAL A 57 -14.95 3.33 -7.88
CA VAL A 57 -16.00 4.28 -7.50
C VAL A 57 -17.34 3.62 -7.70
N SER A 58 -18.12 3.56 -6.64
CA SER A 58 -19.48 3.05 -6.64
C SER A 58 -20.48 4.19 -6.60
N GLN A 59 -21.57 4.05 -7.32
CA GLN A 59 -22.65 5.02 -7.37
C GLN A 59 -23.99 4.33 -7.17
N ASN A 60 -24.82 4.85 -6.27
CA ASN A 60 -26.21 4.43 -6.07
C ASN A 60 -27.16 5.61 -5.80
N LEU A 61 -26.78 6.81 -6.27
CA LEU A 61 -27.58 8.02 -6.12
C LEU A 61 -28.95 7.98 -6.82
N THR A 62 -29.20 6.98 -7.67
CA THR A 62 -30.51 6.76 -8.30
C THR A 62 -31.66 6.56 -7.31
N GLY A 63 -31.36 6.17 -6.07
CA GLY A 63 -32.34 6.12 -4.99
C GLY A 63 -32.88 7.50 -4.56
N LEU A 64 -32.16 8.58 -4.90
CA LEU A 64 -32.52 9.98 -4.61
C LEU A 64 -32.82 10.78 -5.88
N GLU A 65 -32.01 10.60 -6.91
CA GLU A 65 -32.13 11.27 -8.20
C GLU A 65 -32.18 10.21 -9.31
N PRO A 66 -33.39 9.74 -9.72
CA PRO A 66 -33.54 8.61 -10.63
C PRO A 66 -32.88 8.80 -12.00
N SER A 67 -32.67 10.06 -12.41
CA SER A 67 -32.06 10.41 -13.69
C SER A 67 -30.52 10.41 -13.65
N PHE A 68 -29.91 10.38 -12.46
CA PHE A 68 -28.48 10.53 -12.33
C PHE A 68 -27.74 9.24 -12.70
N SER A 69 -26.75 9.39 -13.58
CA SER A 69 -25.79 8.34 -13.92
C SER A 69 -24.41 8.96 -14.14
N LEU A 70 -23.37 8.19 -13.81
CA LEU A 70 -22.01 8.47 -14.24
C LEU A 70 -21.86 8.09 -15.72
N PRO A 71 -20.93 8.70 -16.47
CA PRO A 71 -20.72 8.37 -17.87
C PRO A 71 -20.30 6.91 -18.04
N SER A 72 -21.03 6.18 -18.88
CA SER A 72 -20.67 4.82 -19.28
C SER A 72 -19.60 4.87 -20.37
N TYR A 73 -18.36 4.54 -20.02
CA TYR A 73 -17.24 4.57 -20.95
C TYR A 73 -16.22 3.49 -20.62
N ASN A 74 -15.57 2.98 -21.66
CA ASN A 74 -14.44 2.07 -21.54
C ASN A 74 -13.34 2.54 -22.49
N GLY A 75 -12.17 2.84 -21.96
CA GLY A 75 -11.04 3.26 -22.78
C GLY A 75 -9.75 3.40 -22.00
N THR A 76 -8.67 3.61 -22.75
CA THR A 76 -7.31 3.60 -22.21
C THR A 76 -6.48 4.72 -22.81
N LEU A 77 -5.70 5.41 -21.97
CA LEU A 77 -4.62 6.30 -22.40
C LEU A 77 -3.29 5.59 -22.17
N THR A 78 -2.51 5.43 -23.23
CA THR A 78 -1.16 4.85 -23.19
C THR A 78 -0.26 5.53 -24.22
N GLY A 79 1.06 5.43 -24.03
CA GLY A 79 2.05 5.97 -24.96
C GLY A 79 1.87 7.47 -25.21
N ALA A 80 1.79 7.89 -26.48
CA ALA A 80 1.62 9.30 -26.84
C ALA A 80 0.32 9.91 -26.30
N ASN A 81 -0.75 9.12 -26.16
CA ASN A 81 -2.05 9.60 -25.70
C ASN A 81 -2.09 9.89 -24.20
N SER A 82 -1.12 9.39 -23.41
CA SER A 82 -1.02 9.67 -21.98
C SER A 82 -0.06 10.83 -21.65
N THR A 83 0.54 11.49 -22.64
CA THR A 83 1.55 12.56 -22.43
C THR A 83 1.03 13.73 -21.60
N SER A 84 -0.18 14.24 -21.88
CA SER A 84 -0.78 15.32 -21.09
C SER A 84 -1.02 14.89 -19.63
N LEU A 85 -1.52 13.68 -19.41
CA LEU A 85 -1.72 13.12 -18.07
C LEU A 85 -0.39 12.89 -17.35
N ALA A 86 0.61 12.36 -18.05
CA ALA A 86 1.97 12.19 -17.54
C ALA A 86 2.55 13.53 -17.07
N SER A 87 2.37 14.62 -17.84
CA SER A 87 2.80 15.95 -17.43
C SER A 87 2.09 16.46 -16.16
N LEU A 88 0.80 16.16 -16.00
CA LEU A 88 0.04 16.55 -14.80
C LEU A 88 0.50 15.77 -13.56
N VAL A 89 0.65 14.45 -13.69
CA VAL A 89 1.15 13.60 -12.59
C VAL A 89 2.60 13.95 -12.26
N GLN A 90 3.45 14.19 -13.27
CA GLN A 90 4.82 14.66 -13.11
C GLN A 90 4.84 15.97 -12.29
N THR A 91 4.05 16.96 -12.68
CA THR A 91 3.96 18.25 -11.96
C THR A 91 3.52 18.07 -10.51
N ALA A 92 2.54 17.20 -10.26
CA ALA A 92 2.05 16.92 -8.91
C ALA A 92 3.11 16.24 -8.02
N ILE A 93 3.95 15.39 -8.62
CA ILE A 93 5.02 14.66 -7.94
C ILE A 93 6.26 15.54 -7.76
N ASP A 94 6.60 16.39 -8.73
CA ASP A 94 7.73 17.34 -8.66
C ASP A 94 7.58 18.31 -7.48
N GLY A 95 6.33 18.70 -7.16
CA GLY A 95 6.03 19.51 -5.98
C GLY A 95 6.34 18.82 -4.65
N LYS A 96 6.64 17.51 -4.65
CA LYS A 96 7.02 16.71 -3.48
C LYS A 96 8.47 16.24 -3.56
N VAL A 97 8.87 15.69 -4.69
CA VAL A 97 10.22 15.15 -4.93
C VAL A 97 10.71 15.65 -6.30
N PRO A 98 11.45 16.78 -6.36
CA PRO A 98 11.82 17.44 -7.62
C PRO A 98 12.72 16.62 -8.56
N GLN A 99 13.34 15.54 -8.06
CA GLN A 99 14.20 14.65 -8.83
C GLN A 99 13.43 13.46 -9.43
N ALA A 100 12.16 13.30 -9.07
CA ALA A 100 11.34 12.20 -9.54
C ALA A 100 11.00 12.35 -11.03
N THR A 101 10.86 11.25 -11.73
CA THR A 101 10.39 11.24 -13.12
C THR A 101 9.38 10.13 -13.31
N VAL A 102 8.22 10.49 -13.87
CA VAL A 102 7.10 9.61 -14.21
C VAL A 102 7.35 9.03 -15.60
N LYS A 103 7.34 7.71 -15.70
CA LYS A 103 7.51 6.93 -16.94
C LYS A 103 6.38 5.94 -17.10
N ASP A 104 6.17 5.51 -18.34
CA ASP A 104 5.27 4.41 -18.70
C ASP A 104 3.84 4.59 -18.16
N LEU A 105 3.37 5.84 -18.11
CA LEU A 105 2.05 6.14 -17.56
C LEU A 105 0.95 5.57 -18.47
N SER A 106 0.07 4.80 -17.86
CA SER A 106 -1.15 4.30 -18.45
C SER A 106 -2.35 4.57 -17.55
N LEU A 107 -3.47 4.97 -18.16
CA LEU A 107 -4.75 5.15 -17.48
C LEU A 107 -5.79 4.30 -18.19
N ARG A 108 -6.55 3.51 -17.45
CA ARG A 108 -7.70 2.76 -17.93
C ARG A 108 -8.94 3.19 -17.18
N LEU A 109 -9.98 3.48 -17.93
CA LEU A 109 -11.30 3.78 -17.41
C LEU A 109 -12.24 2.65 -17.83
N ALA A 110 -12.98 2.10 -16.87
CA ALA A 110 -14.01 1.10 -17.11
C ALA A 110 -15.24 1.39 -16.25
N SER A 111 -16.33 1.80 -16.88
CA SER A 111 -17.61 2.02 -16.21
C SER A 111 -18.68 1.05 -16.70
N THR A 112 -19.51 0.59 -15.78
CA THR A 112 -20.70 -0.21 -16.12
C THR A 112 -21.85 0.72 -16.51
N SER A 113 -22.73 0.24 -17.38
CA SER A 113 -24.00 0.93 -17.66
C SER A 113 -25.01 0.71 -16.52
N LEU A 114 -25.78 1.74 -16.19
CA LEU A 114 -26.93 1.61 -15.31
C LEU A 114 -27.98 0.75 -16.03
N THR A 115 -28.26 -0.45 -15.53
CA THR A 115 -29.32 -1.31 -16.07
C THR A 115 -30.58 -1.13 -15.23
N GLY A 116 -31.77 -1.17 -15.83
CA GLY A 116 -33.02 -0.81 -15.14
C GLY A 116 -33.37 -1.59 -13.87
N SER A 117 -32.70 -2.70 -13.60
CA SER A 117 -32.79 -3.47 -12.35
C SER A 117 -31.69 -3.15 -11.33
N ALA A 118 -30.57 -2.57 -11.76
CA ALA A 118 -29.44 -2.20 -10.91
C ALA A 118 -29.49 -0.69 -10.64
N GLN A 119 -29.90 -0.30 -9.42
CA GLN A 119 -29.76 1.07 -8.90
C GLN A 119 -28.30 1.41 -8.54
N PHE A 120 -27.35 0.82 -9.27
CA PHE A 120 -25.96 0.80 -8.90
C PHE A 120 -25.08 0.82 -10.16
N GLN A 121 -24.03 1.64 -10.13
CA GLN A 121 -23.06 1.78 -11.20
C GLN A 121 -21.63 1.77 -10.67
N TRP A 122 -20.73 1.07 -11.35
CA TRP A 122 -19.28 1.16 -11.12
C TRP A 122 -18.63 2.13 -12.10
N PHE A 123 -17.67 2.91 -11.60
CA PHE A 123 -16.78 3.78 -12.36
C PHE A 123 -15.35 3.50 -11.91
N ASN A 124 -14.71 2.55 -12.56
CA ASN A 124 -13.40 2.04 -12.17
C ASN A 124 -12.29 2.75 -12.93
N VAL A 125 -11.29 3.22 -12.19
CA VAL A 125 -10.16 3.98 -12.71
C VAL A 125 -8.87 3.29 -12.30
N SER A 126 -8.13 2.78 -13.28
CA SER A 126 -6.84 2.14 -13.07
C SER A 126 -5.71 3.01 -13.64
N LEU A 127 -4.84 3.54 -12.79
CA LEU A 127 -3.66 4.32 -13.19
C LEU A 127 -2.40 3.54 -12.85
N GLN A 128 -1.48 3.40 -13.80
CA GLN A 128 -0.21 2.73 -13.56
C GLN A 128 0.93 3.58 -14.13
N PHE A 129 2.01 3.73 -13.39
CA PHE A 129 3.22 4.41 -13.86
C PHE A 129 4.44 3.97 -13.08
N ARG A 130 5.62 4.22 -13.64
CA ARG A 130 6.91 3.97 -13.00
C ARG A 130 7.52 5.31 -12.56
N LEU A 131 8.03 5.36 -11.35
CA LEU A 131 8.79 6.49 -10.82
C LEU A 131 10.27 6.16 -10.79
N THR A 132 11.10 7.02 -11.38
CA THR A 132 12.56 6.99 -11.27
C THR A 132 13.06 8.25 -10.56
N GLY A 133 14.30 8.27 -10.09
CA GLY A 133 14.88 9.48 -9.45
C GLY A 133 14.37 9.76 -8.02
N VAL A 134 13.59 8.84 -7.45
CA VAL A 134 13.19 8.85 -6.04
C VAL A 134 14.15 8.05 -5.15
N GLN A 135 15.21 7.48 -5.74
CA GLN A 135 16.15 6.59 -5.07
C GLN A 135 17.55 7.17 -5.05
N THR A 136 18.23 7.02 -3.91
CA THR A 136 19.64 7.37 -3.73
C THR A 136 20.40 6.18 -3.16
N SER A 137 21.48 5.77 -3.82
CA SER A 137 22.34 4.70 -3.32
C SER A 137 23.37 5.25 -2.33
N GLN A 138 23.43 4.69 -1.13
CA GLN A 138 24.42 5.04 -0.13
C GLN A 138 24.93 3.78 0.59
N GLY A 139 26.21 3.45 0.39
CA GLY A 139 26.87 2.36 1.13
C GLY A 139 26.27 0.96 0.91
N GLY A 140 25.73 0.69 -0.29
CA GLY A 140 25.09 -0.60 -0.62
C GLY A 140 23.63 -0.71 -0.17
N LEU A 141 23.08 0.35 0.41
CA LEU A 141 21.65 0.51 0.68
C LEU A 141 21.03 1.45 -0.37
N GLU A 142 19.81 1.16 -0.76
CA GLU A 142 19.01 2.07 -1.58
C GLU A 142 17.99 2.78 -0.71
N GLN A 143 18.10 4.09 -0.65
CA GLN A 143 17.16 4.94 0.07
C GLN A 143 16.11 5.43 -0.91
N VAL A 144 14.86 5.02 -0.70
CA VAL A 144 13.72 5.38 -1.53
C VAL A 144 12.90 6.43 -0.80
N ASN A 145 12.81 7.63 -1.38
CA ASN A 145 11.98 8.71 -0.86
C ASN A 145 10.53 8.48 -1.27
N MET A 146 9.63 8.31 -0.30
CA MET A 146 8.20 8.06 -0.48
C MET A 146 7.33 9.30 -0.26
N ALA A 147 7.91 10.49 -0.06
CA ALA A 147 7.13 11.73 0.16
C ALA A 147 6.18 12.05 -1.01
N TRP A 148 6.49 11.55 -2.21
CA TRP A 148 5.64 11.68 -3.41
C TRP A 148 4.28 10.97 -3.28
N LYS A 149 4.12 9.99 -2.37
CA LYS A 149 2.88 9.19 -2.23
C LYS A 149 1.63 10.05 -1.95
N SER A 150 1.81 11.25 -1.40
CA SER A 150 0.76 12.19 -1.03
C SER A 150 0.44 13.23 -2.12
N PHE A 151 0.65 12.89 -3.40
CA PHE A 151 0.44 13.81 -4.51
C PHE A 151 -1.04 14.13 -4.76
N ASN A 152 -1.29 15.28 -5.39
CA ASN A 152 -2.62 15.74 -5.77
C ASN A 152 -2.58 16.31 -7.19
N VAL A 153 -3.46 15.83 -8.05
CA VAL A 153 -3.68 16.40 -9.39
C VAL A 153 -4.93 17.27 -9.31
N PRO A 154 -4.82 18.60 -9.23
CA PRO A 154 -5.99 19.48 -9.18
C PRO A 154 -6.65 19.71 -10.54
N GLN A 155 -5.92 19.49 -11.64
CA GLN A 155 -6.42 19.74 -13.00
C GLN A 155 -7.36 18.62 -13.49
N ASN A 156 -8.20 18.99 -14.45
CA ASN A 156 -9.06 18.06 -15.18
C ASN A 156 -8.23 16.99 -15.89
N VAL A 157 -8.69 15.74 -15.83
CA VAL A 157 -8.12 14.61 -16.57
C VAL A 157 -9.23 13.95 -17.36
N THR A 158 -9.11 13.98 -18.69
CA THR A 158 -10.12 13.42 -19.58
C THR A 158 -9.60 12.17 -20.30
N VAL A 159 -10.48 11.18 -20.47
CA VAL A 159 -10.26 10.04 -21.35
C VAL A 159 -11.35 10.08 -22.42
N GLY A 160 -10.97 10.45 -23.65
CA GLY A 160 -11.95 10.82 -24.67
C GLY A 160 -12.70 12.09 -24.24
N SER A 161 -14.02 12.01 -24.10
CA SER A 161 -14.88 13.11 -23.64
C SER A 161 -15.28 13.01 -22.17
N VAL A 162 -14.72 12.06 -21.42
CA VAL A 162 -15.11 11.78 -20.02
C VAL A 162 -14.08 12.35 -19.06
N GLU A 163 -14.52 13.26 -18.18
CA GLU A 163 -13.73 13.70 -17.02
C GLU A 163 -13.63 12.57 -16.00
N VAL A 164 -12.41 12.28 -15.56
CA VAL A 164 -12.11 11.18 -14.63
C VAL A 164 -11.68 11.70 -13.27
N ASN A 165 -11.03 12.86 -13.19
CA ASN A 165 -10.49 13.35 -11.94
C ASN A 165 -11.50 14.19 -11.18
N ASN A 166 -12.00 15.26 -11.80
CA ASN A 166 -12.84 16.28 -11.14
C ASN A 166 -14.34 15.89 -11.14
N ILE A 167 -14.63 14.66 -10.68
CA ILE A 167 -15.99 14.08 -10.68
C ILE A 167 -16.99 14.89 -9.86
N GLY A 168 -16.53 15.55 -8.79
CA GLY A 168 -17.36 16.35 -7.91
C GLY A 168 -17.96 17.55 -8.61
N ALA A 169 -17.11 18.32 -9.28
CA ALA A 169 -17.52 19.51 -10.00
C ALA A 169 -18.35 19.17 -11.25
N VAL A 170 -17.94 18.14 -12.01
CA VAL A 170 -18.54 17.84 -13.32
C VAL A 170 -19.85 17.08 -13.20
N TYR A 171 -19.95 16.08 -12.31
CA TYR A 171 -21.13 15.19 -12.26
C TYR A 171 -21.99 15.39 -11.02
N LEU A 172 -21.39 15.70 -9.87
CA LEU A 172 -22.09 15.65 -8.58
C LEU A 172 -22.65 17.00 -8.13
N TYR A 173 -22.12 18.11 -8.65
CA TYR A 173 -22.51 19.46 -8.21
C TYR A 173 -24.00 19.76 -8.38
N SER A 174 -24.57 19.45 -9.55
CA SER A 174 -25.99 19.67 -9.85
C SER A 174 -26.89 18.82 -8.95
N VAL A 175 -26.55 17.54 -8.81
CA VAL A 175 -27.28 16.58 -7.97
C VAL A 175 -27.22 16.99 -6.50
N ALA A 176 -26.06 17.41 -6.00
CA ALA A 176 -25.92 17.92 -4.64
C ALA A 176 -26.79 19.16 -4.39
N ASN A 177 -26.94 20.05 -5.38
CA ASN A 177 -27.86 21.19 -5.28
C ASN A 177 -29.33 20.75 -5.22
N GLN A 178 -29.74 19.79 -6.06
CA GLN A 178 -31.11 19.26 -6.06
C GLN A 178 -31.43 18.60 -4.72
N ILE A 179 -30.52 17.77 -4.20
CA ILE A 179 -30.68 17.10 -2.91
C ILE A 179 -30.74 18.13 -1.77
N ALA A 180 -29.89 19.16 -1.80
CA ALA A 180 -29.95 20.24 -0.82
C ALA A 180 -31.29 20.99 -0.85
N GLN A 181 -31.91 21.15 -2.02
CA GLN A 181 -33.26 21.74 -2.13
C GLN A 181 -34.33 20.81 -1.56
N LEU A 182 -34.26 19.50 -1.83
CA LEU A 182 -35.17 18.50 -1.27
C LEU A 182 -35.11 18.49 0.26
N GLU A 183 -33.91 18.52 0.83
CA GLU A 183 -33.70 18.56 2.28
C GLU A 183 -34.27 19.84 2.91
N ARG A 184 -34.08 21.00 2.28
CA ARG A 184 -34.69 22.27 2.75
C ARG A 184 -36.21 22.22 2.67
N GLY A 185 -36.76 21.64 1.60
CA GLY A 185 -38.20 21.49 1.40
C GLY A 185 -38.86 20.54 2.40
N ALA A 186 -38.14 19.51 2.87
CA ALA A 186 -38.63 18.59 3.89
C ALA A 186 -38.85 19.27 5.26
N GLY A 187 -38.11 20.34 5.56
CA GLY A 187 -38.26 21.14 6.78
C GLY A 187 -38.05 20.35 8.09
N THR A 188 -38.26 21.02 9.23
CA THR A 188 -38.17 20.38 10.56
C THR A 188 -39.28 19.36 10.84
N GLY A 189 -40.42 19.49 10.15
CA GLY A 189 -41.57 18.58 10.24
C GLY A 189 -41.53 17.36 9.32
N GLY A 190 -40.52 17.22 8.47
CA GLY A 190 -40.42 16.10 7.52
C GLY A 190 -40.33 14.74 8.21
N LEU A 191 -40.80 13.68 7.54
CA LEU A 191 -40.77 12.29 8.01
C LEU A 191 -39.35 11.67 8.00
N VAL A 192 -38.38 12.35 7.41
CA VAL A 192 -37.00 11.89 7.27
C VAL A 192 -36.01 12.97 7.72
N THR A 193 -34.82 12.54 8.11
CA THR A 193 -33.66 13.39 8.41
C THR A 193 -32.52 13.02 7.48
N TYR A 194 -31.80 14.02 6.97
CA TYR A 194 -30.68 13.82 6.07
C TYR A 194 -29.35 13.97 6.83
N GLY A 195 -28.44 13.05 6.56
CA GLY A 195 -27.05 13.08 7.02
C GLY A 195 -26.13 13.15 5.82
N ASN A 196 -25.53 14.31 5.59
CA ASN A 196 -24.63 14.52 4.45
C ASN A 196 -23.17 14.38 4.88
N ILE A 197 -22.41 13.56 4.16
CA ILE A 197 -20.97 13.38 4.34
C ILE A 197 -20.28 13.60 3.00
N VAL A 198 -19.23 14.44 3.00
CA VAL A 198 -18.38 14.68 1.83
C VAL A 198 -16.94 14.50 2.24
N ASN A 199 -16.23 13.54 1.62
CA ASN A 199 -14.88 13.14 1.98
C ASN A 199 -14.75 13.01 3.51
N PHE A 200 -15.42 12.01 4.09
CA PHE A 200 -15.49 11.70 5.54
C PHE A 200 -15.97 12.81 6.51
N PHE A 201 -16.10 14.07 6.07
CA PHE A 201 -16.62 15.15 6.91
C PHE A 201 -18.12 15.29 6.80
N ARG A 202 -18.81 15.46 7.93
CA ARG A 202 -20.22 15.86 7.93
C ARG A 202 -20.35 17.30 7.42
N VAL A 203 -21.26 17.51 6.48
CA VAL A 203 -21.47 18.80 5.81
C VAL A 203 -22.91 19.27 6.02
N SER A 204 -23.09 20.59 6.14
CA SER A 204 -24.41 21.21 6.19
C SER A 204 -25.10 21.18 4.82
N THR A 205 -26.43 21.24 4.79
CA THR A 205 -27.20 21.36 3.55
C THR A 205 -26.83 22.60 2.72
N ALA A 206 -26.35 23.67 3.37
CA ALA A 206 -25.94 24.90 2.69
C ALA A 206 -24.63 24.73 1.94
N ASP A 207 -23.69 23.96 2.50
CA ASP A 207 -22.35 23.74 1.95
C ASP A 207 -22.23 22.49 1.08
N LEU A 208 -23.29 21.69 0.98
CA LEU A 208 -23.25 20.37 0.34
C LEU A 208 -22.69 20.45 -1.10
N ALA A 209 -23.25 21.30 -1.94
CA ALA A 209 -22.82 21.42 -3.33
C ALA A 209 -21.40 21.99 -3.47
N SER A 210 -21.05 23.02 -2.67
CA SER A 210 -19.72 23.65 -2.73
C SER A 210 -18.61 22.72 -2.25
N ARG A 211 -18.90 21.85 -1.27
CA ARG A 211 -17.98 20.79 -0.80
C ARG A 211 -17.90 19.65 -1.80
N THR A 212 -19.03 19.21 -2.34
CA THR A 212 -19.10 18.15 -3.34
C THR A 212 -18.31 18.51 -4.60
N ALA A 213 -18.31 19.78 -5.02
CA ALA A 213 -17.52 20.25 -6.16
C ALA A 213 -16.01 20.00 -6.04
N ARG A 214 -15.48 19.80 -4.82
CA ARG A 214 -14.05 19.59 -4.55
C ARG A 214 -13.66 18.11 -4.48
N ILE A 215 -14.56 17.20 -4.82
CA ILE A 215 -14.25 15.77 -4.88
C ILE A 215 -13.44 15.51 -6.15
N ASN A 216 -12.18 15.13 -5.94
CA ASN A 216 -11.23 14.76 -6.98
C ASN A 216 -10.74 13.33 -6.71
N LEU A 217 -10.70 12.49 -7.74
CA LEU A 217 -10.25 11.11 -7.61
C LEU A 217 -8.73 10.99 -7.38
N PHE A 218 -7.94 11.84 -8.02
CA PHE A 218 -6.47 11.84 -7.90
C PHE A 218 -5.98 12.80 -6.82
N ASN A 219 -6.57 12.69 -5.64
CA ASN A 219 -6.14 13.41 -4.45
C ASN A 219 -5.73 12.42 -3.36
N PHE A 220 -4.42 12.16 -3.25
CA PHE A 220 -3.83 11.22 -2.29
C PHE A 220 -3.24 11.92 -1.07
N THR A 221 -3.64 13.16 -0.78
CA THR A 221 -3.14 13.92 0.38
C THR A 221 -3.38 13.24 1.73
N GLN A 222 -4.31 12.29 1.80
CA GLN A 222 -4.56 11.49 3.00
C GLN A 222 -3.41 10.51 3.31
N LEU A 223 -2.57 10.19 2.32
CA LEU A 223 -1.36 9.39 2.47
C LEU A 223 -0.16 10.24 2.95
N LEU A 224 -0.40 11.39 3.57
CA LEU A 224 0.65 12.25 4.11
C LEU A 224 1.34 11.63 5.34
N SER A 225 0.66 10.73 6.06
CA SER A 225 1.26 10.01 7.18
C SER A 225 2.57 9.34 6.74
N PRO A 226 3.66 9.46 7.53
CA PRO A 226 4.92 8.81 7.20
C PRO A 226 4.78 7.28 7.10
N VAL A 227 5.53 6.66 6.18
CA VAL A 227 5.44 5.21 5.91
C VAL A 227 5.80 4.38 7.14
N ASP A 228 6.69 4.85 8.01
CA ASP A 228 7.05 4.15 9.26
C ASP A 228 5.90 4.08 10.29
N THR A 229 4.86 4.88 10.13
CA THR A 229 3.64 4.83 10.97
C THR A 229 2.60 3.83 10.44
N TRP A 230 2.81 3.28 9.26
CA TRP A 230 1.90 2.33 8.61
C TRP A 230 2.08 0.92 9.20
N GLN A 231 1.08 0.07 9.02
CA GLN A 231 1.14 -1.30 9.54
C GLN A 231 2.13 -2.12 8.70
N GLN A 232 3.28 -2.46 9.31
CA GLN A 232 4.30 -3.29 8.69
C GLN A 232 3.97 -4.78 8.82
N THR A 233 4.16 -5.51 7.72
CA THR A 233 3.99 -6.97 7.65
C THR A 233 5.06 -7.56 6.76
N TYR A 234 5.58 -8.73 7.14
CA TYR A 234 6.55 -9.48 6.36
C TYR A 234 5.89 -10.69 5.72
N ASP A 235 6.03 -10.83 4.40
CA ASP A 235 5.57 -12.00 3.65
C ASP A 235 6.75 -12.93 3.33
N PHE A 236 6.74 -14.11 3.95
CA PHE A 236 7.74 -15.16 3.74
C PHE A 236 7.68 -15.78 2.35
N SER A 237 6.52 -15.78 1.71
CA SER A 237 6.30 -16.42 0.42
C SER A 237 6.90 -15.59 -0.71
N SER A 238 6.72 -14.27 -0.66
CA SER A 238 7.28 -13.33 -1.63
C SER A 238 8.62 -12.73 -1.20
N ASN A 239 9.09 -13.03 0.01
CA ASN A 239 10.30 -12.47 0.61
C ASN A 239 10.30 -10.93 0.56
N ALA A 240 9.19 -10.32 1.01
CA ALA A 240 8.94 -8.89 0.90
C ALA A 240 8.44 -8.29 2.23
N GLU A 241 8.85 -7.06 2.50
CA GLU A 241 8.30 -6.22 3.55
C GLU A 241 7.20 -5.33 2.96
N THR A 242 6.04 -5.29 3.59
CA THR A 242 4.89 -4.51 3.15
C THR A 242 4.40 -3.59 4.26
N TRP A 243 4.28 -2.30 3.95
CA TRP A 243 3.63 -1.31 4.79
C TRP A 243 2.24 -1.01 4.26
N SER A 244 1.23 -1.19 5.10
CA SER A 244 -0.17 -1.03 4.74
C SER A 244 -0.82 0.10 5.52
N PHE A 245 -1.65 0.89 4.83
CA PHE A 245 -2.39 2.00 5.39
C PHE A 245 -3.84 1.89 4.98
N ASP A 246 -4.71 1.70 5.96
CA ASP A 246 -6.14 1.70 5.78
C ASP A 246 -6.74 2.90 6.51
N LEU A 247 -7.39 3.78 5.74
CA LEU A 247 -8.10 4.92 6.30
C LEU A 247 -9.42 4.51 6.95
N ASN A 248 -9.99 3.36 6.56
CA ASN A 248 -11.33 2.91 6.91
C ASN A 248 -12.38 4.04 6.82
N GLN A 249 -12.19 4.94 5.84
CA GLN A 249 -13.00 6.13 5.63
C GLN A 249 -13.58 6.13 4.22
N ILE A 250 -14.82 6.59 4.14
CA ILE A 250 -15.55 6.74 2.89
C ILE A 250 -15.25 8.11 2.29
N LEU A 251 -14.77 8.11 1.05
CA LEU A 251 -14.55 9.29 0.23
C LEU A 251 -15.67 9.48 -0.78
N GLY A 252 -15.78 10.69 -1.32
CA GLY A 252 -16.86 11.07 -2.23
C GLY A 252 -18.04 11.71 -1.52
N LEU A 253 -19.24 11.52 -2.05
CA LEU A 253 -20.51 12.06 -1.53
C LEU A 253 -21.34 10.90 -0.98
N MET A 254 -21.74 10.99 0.29
CA MET A 254 -22.63 10.03 0.92
C MET A 254 -23.77 10.75 1.63
N ILE A 255 -24.99 10.29 1.39
CA ILE A 255 -26.22 10.83 1.95
C ILE A 255 -26.94 9.69 2.65
N THR A 256 -27.08 9.83 3.96
CA THR A 256 -27.88 8.92 4.78
C THR A 256 -29.25 9.54 5.01
N ILE A 257 -30.29 8.80 4.68
CA ILE A 257 -31.68 9.18 4.95
C ILE A 257 -32.14 8.33 6.13
N THR A 258 -32.48 8.99 7.23
CA THR A 258 -32.97 8.34 8.44
C THR A 258 -34.44 8.72 8.63
N PRO A 259 -35.38 7.77 8.45
CA PRO A 259 -36.78 8.04 8.76
C PRO A 259 -36.96 8.29 10.26
N LYS A 260 -37.89 9.16 10.63
CA LYS A 260 -38.22 9.49 12.03
C LYS A 260 -39.16 8.46 12.67
N GLU A 261 -39.69 7.53 11.89
CA GLU A 261 -40.56 6.46 12.36
C GLU A 261 -39.78 5.44 13.22
N PRO A 262 -40.36 4.94 14.33
CA PRO A 262 -39.74 3.89 15.12
C PRO A 262 -39.50 2.63 14.27
N GLN A 263 -38.28 2.07 14.36
CA GLN A 263 -37.85 0.84 13.64
C GLN A 263 -37.61 0.94 12.13
N ALA A 264 -37.69 2.13 11.54
CA ALA A 264 -37.32 2.29 10.13
C ALA A 264 -35.79 2.22 9.92
N THR A 265 -35.35 1.50 8.89
CA THR A 265 -33.93 1.35 8.57
C THR A 265 -33.40 2.55 7.77
N PRO A 266 -32.27 3.16 8.16
CA PRO A 266 -31.63 4.18 7.35
C PRO A 266 -31.19 3.63 5.99
N SER A 267 -31.30 4.45 4.95
CA SER A 267 -30.77 4.14 3.62
C SER A 267 -29.60 5.06 3.30
N THR A 268 -28.56 4.53 2.66
CA THR A 268 -27.37 5.31 2.26
C THR A 268 -27.25 5.32 0.74
N ASN A 269 -27.23 6.52 0.17
CA ASN A 269 -27.07 6.75 -1.26
C ASN A 269 -25.92 7.71 -1.51
N GLY A 270 -25.14 7.50 -2.56
CA GLY A 270 -23.94 8.28 -2.78
C GLY A 270 -23.13 7.89 -4.01
N VAL A 271 -22.03 8.62 -4.18
CA VAL A 271 -20.89 8.24 -5.00
C VAL A 271 -19.71 8.09 -4.07
N ILE A 272 -19.34 6.84 -3.80
CA ILE A 272 -18.41 6.49 -2.73
C ILE A 272 -17.26 5.63 -3.23
N TYR A 273 -16.10 5.85 -2.63
CA TYR A 273 -14.88 5.04 -2.81
C TYR A 273 -14.05 5.07 -1.52
N SER A 274 -13.09 4.17 -1.40
CA SER A 274 -12.13 4.14 -0.29
C SER A 274 -10.70 4.09 -0.83
N ILE A 275 -9.74 4.50 0.00
CA ILE A 275 -8.32 4.39 -0.30
C ILE A 275 -7.70 3.46 0.73
N GLN A 276 -7.18 2.34 0.22
CA GLN A 276 -6.30 1.43 0.95
C GLN A 276 -4.97 1.44 0.23
N ALA A 277 -3.90 1.75 0.94
CA ALA A 277 -2.57 1.85 0.38
C ALA A 277 -1.67 0.72 0.89
N ALA A 278 -0.82 0.21 0.01
CA ALA A 278 0.28 -0.65 0.36
C ALA A 278 1.55 -0.19 -0.36
N VAL A 279 2.67 -0.32 0.34
CA VAL A 279 4.01 -0.17 -0.23
C VAL A 279 4.76 -1.45 0.07
N SER A 280 5.28 -2.11 -0.96
CA SER A 280 6.07 -3.33 -0.82
C SER A 280 7.52 -3.08 -1.23
N ALA A 281 8.48 -3.57 -0.45
CA ALA A 281 9.91 -3.54 -0.74
C ALA A 281 10.54 -4.92 -0.50
N PRO A 282 11.78 -5.15 -0.97
CA PRO A 282 12.50 -6.41 -0.71
C PRO A 282 12.60 -6.72 0.79
N ALA A 283 12.83 -8.00 1.12
CA ALA A 283 13.07 -8.42 2.49
C ALA A 283 14.15 -7.58 3.19
N ARG A 284 13.98 -7.42 4.51
CA ARG A 284 14.86 -6.63 5.40
C ARG A 284 14.92 -5.14 5.05
N SER A 285 14.01 -4.65 4.23
CA SER A 285 13.81 -3.22 4.08
C SER A 285 13.18 -2.66 5.35
N TRP A 286 13.49 -1.43 5.72
CA TRP A 286 12.85 -0.75 6.86
C TRP A 286 12.51 0.70 6.50
N ALA A 287 11.41 1.18 7.07
CA ALA A 287 10.97 2.56 6.91
C ALA A 287 11.50 3.43 8.06
N GLN A 288 11.84 4.68 7.73
CA GLN A 288 12.16 5.74 8.67
C GLN A 288 11.55 7.05 8.13
N GLY A 289 10.48 7.52 8.75
CA GLY A 289 9.62 8.56 8.19
C GLY A 289 9.08 8.16 6.81
N ASP A 290 9.37 8.99 5.81
CA ASP A 290 9.05 8.73 4.39
C ASP A 290 10.20 8.08 3.61
N MET A 291 11.28 7.67 4.27
CA MET A 291 12.39 6.99 3.61
C MET A 291 12.28 5.49 3.83
N ILE A 292 12.29 4.71 2.75
CA ILE A 292 12.47 3.25 2.82
C ILE A 292 13.92 2.94 2.50
N ASN A 293 14.61 2.30 3.44
CA ASN A 293 15.95 1.76 3.20
C ASN A 293 15.77 0.33 2.71
N ALA A 294 16.04 0.10 1.43
CA ALA A 294 15.90 -1.18 0.76
C ALA A 294 17.26 -1.84 0.50
N VAL A 295 17.28 -3.18 0.61
CA VAL A 295 18.45 -4.01 0.35
C VAL A 295 18.10 -4.99 -0.78
N PHE A 296 18.48 -4.64 -2.01
CA PHE A 296 18.17 -5.47 -3.19
C PHE A 296 19.15 -6.63 -3.38
N ASN A 297 20.41 -6.46 -2.96
CA ASN A 297 21.46 -7.47 -3.10
C ASN A 297 21.66 -8.26 -1.80
N ASP A 298 20.59 -8.90 -1.32
CA ASP A 298 20.68 -9.76 -0.14
C ASP A 298 21.34 -11.10 -0.50
N ASN A 299 22.67 -11.12 -0.56
CA ASN A 299 23.47 -12.34 -0.63
C ASN A 299 23.45 -13.14 0.70
N SER A 300 22.51 -12.88 1.60
CA SER A 300 22.50 -13.53 2.90
C SER A 300 22.29 -15.03 2.82
N GLU A 301 21.54 -15.54 1.84
CA GLU A 301 21.47 -16.99 1.61
C GLU A 301 22.86 -17.55 1.27
N ASN A 302 23.61 -16.88 0.39
CA ASN A 302 24.98 -17.25 0.05
C ASN A 302 25.93 -17.15 1.28
N LEU A 303 25.74 -16.14 2.13
CA LEU A 303 26.50 -16.00 3.38
C LEU A 303 26.14 -17.08 4.39
N MET A 304 24.86 -17.41 4.57
CA MET A 304 24.40 -18.45 5.48
C MET A 304 24.91 -19.81 5.04
N LEU A 305 24.83 -20.10 3.73
CA LEU A 305 25.38 -21.31 3.12
C LEU A 305 26.91 -21.37 3.30
N GLY A 306 27.61 -20.24 3.13
CA GLY A 306 29.04 -20.12 3.44
C GLY A 306 29.37 -20.39 4.92
N ILE A 307 28.57 -19.90 5.87
CA ILE A 307 28.73 -20.17 7.30
C ILE A 307 28.48 -21.65 7.61
N ILE A 308 27.44 -22.26 7.04
CA ILE A 308 27.14 -23.69 7.23
C ILE A 308 28.28 -24.56 6.68
N VAL A 309 28.74 -24.27 5.46
CA VAL A 309 29.83 -25.01 4.80
C VAL A 309 31.15 -24.86 5.57
N SER A 310 31.49 -23.64 6.00
CA SER A 310 32.70 -23.41 6.79
C SER A 310 32.63 -24.09 8.17
N GLY A 311 31.47 -24.07 8.84
CA GLY A 311 31.24 -24.80 10.08
C GLY A 311 31.44 -26.31 9.93
N LEU A 312 30.90 -26.90 8.86
CA LEU A 312 31.09 -28.33 8.53
C LEU A 312 32.56 -28.67 8.27
N LEU A 313 33.30 -27.80 7.56
CA LEU A 313 34.73 -27.96 7.31
C LEU A 313 35.55 -27.94 8.62
N VAL A 314 35.26 -27.01 9.52
CA VAL A 314 35.92 -26.94 10.83
C VAL A 314 35.61 -28.18 11.67
N ALA A 315 34.37 -28.66 11.66
CA ALA A 315 33.98 -29.88 12.37
C ALA A 315 34.69 -31.13 11.81
N ALA A 316 34.75 -31.27 10.48
CA ALA A 316 35.42 -32.39 9.81
C ALA A 316 36.93 -32.39 10.08
N THR A 317 37.58 -31.23 9.96
CA THR A 317 39.01 -31.09 10.25
C THR A 317 39.31 -31.39 11.72
N GLY A 318 38.51 -30.85 12.66
CA GLY A 318 38.61 -31.16 14.08
C GLY A 318 38.48 -32.66 14.37
N PHE A 319 37.47 -33.32 13.79
CA PHE A 319 37.25 -34.76 13.95
C PHE A 319 38.42 -35.61 13.42
N THR A 320 38.96 -35.26 12.25
CA THR A 320 40.10 -36.01 11.67
C THR A 320 41.38 -35.85 12.49
N ILE A 321 41.65 -34.65 13.03
CA ILE A 321 42.81 -34.39 13.89
C ILE A 321 42.66 -35.15 15.22
N ASP A 322 41.49 -35.10 15.85
CA ASP A 322 41.24 -35.80 17.12
C ASP A 322 41.41 -37.31 16.96
N ARG A 323 40.86 -37.88 15.88
CA ARG A 323 41.02 -39.32 15.56
C ARG A 323 42.49 -39.70 15.32
N ARG A 324 43.31 -38.81 14.76
CA ARG A 324 44.76 -39.04 14.58
C ARG A 324 45.53 -38.96 15.90
N LEU A 325 45.14 -38.07 16.80
CA LEU A 325 45.78 -37.91 18.12
C LEU A 325 45.39 -39.05 19.08
N SER A 326 44.13 -39.49 19.11
CA SER A 326 43.71 -40.64 19.93
C SER A 326 44.43 -41.93 19.55
N LYS A 327 44.69 -42.18 18.26
CA LYS A 327 45.45 -43.37 17.80
C LYS A 327 46.91 -43.37 18.26
N LYS A 328 47.54 -42.21 18.46
CA LYS A 328 48.92 -42.12 18.98
C LYS A 328 49.01 -42.36 20.49
N SER A 329 47.93 -42.15 21.25
CA SER A 329 47.91 -42.34 22.71
C SER A 329 47.88 -43.80 23.15
N PHE A 330 47.47 -44.74 22.28
CA PHE A 330 47.30 -46.16 22.65
C PHE A 330 48.57 -47.02 22.46
N ARG A 331 49.70 -46.43 22.06
CA ARG A 331 51.02 -47.10 21.94
C ARG A 331 51.97 -46.68 23.06
N ARG A 332 51.61 -46.92 24.32
CA ARG A 332 52.59 -47.10 25.41
C ARG A 332 52.20 -48.35 26.20
N LYS A 333 52.73 -49.50 25.79
CA LYS A 333 52.78 -50.69 26.66
C LYS A 333 53.76 -50.39 27.80
N PRO A 334 53.42 -50.67 29.06
CA PRO A 334 54.42 -50.71 30.11
C PRO A 334 55.39 -51.85 29.81
N ARG A 335 56.70 -51.56 29.82
CA ARG A 335 57.72 -52.60 29.92
C ARG A 335 57.72 -53.10 31.36
N ALA A 336 57.62 -54.42 31.49
CA ALA A 336 57.86 -55.17 32.73
C ALA A 336 59.28 -54.96 33.22
#